data_AF-A0A2N2V9B5-F1
#
_entry.id   AF-A0A2N2V9B5-F1
#
_cell.length_a   1.000
_cell.length_b   1.000
_cell.length_c   1.000
_cell.angle_alpha   90.00
_cell.angle_beta   90.00
_cell.angle_gamma   90.00
#
_symmetry.space_group_name_H-M   'P 1'
#
loop_
_entity.id
_entity.type
_entity.pdbx_description
1 polymer ?
#
loop_
_entity_poly.entity_id
_entity_poly.type
_entity_poly.pdbx_seq_one_letter_code
_entity_poly.pdbx_strand_id
1 'polypeptide(L)'
;MKEATLQTLITARALLEQVERHCSLGDRYMATAGLIVLQDAVELVLFAALIEKGIDDDCPIEKFSFDEMISALGKVGVKVPKSGTLKAMNKLRVAAKHYGQVMEPLTVQGHLNAAKHSLDSVLVSVIGKPLREVFLIELIGKTRSLPLLESAVTFLERGEYLEALIATRKAFFVEFEKDYCIYEHRNAGGSQKFKGGLLGLVNSGWKAPYWTRDADWISKKVQTPFDYIQIDHENWRVDAIEWGINTQTLNNIRRLTPEVIQLEWNGDWLTKFPAAYPANSANRDNAASCLDLTIEVIRRKHEHIRSARVASEDKPYDTPPAYVGQPLLNRPDLKSNVVRILEEHDKYVVHEILDGFSPSKTFYRISCTTADGKTALGYIERRKEEPLTEGQPTESSESAATSCGEDGTSDKNR
;
A
#
# COMPACT_ATOMS: atom_id res chain seq x y z
N MET A 1 11.99 6.06 -14.59
CA MET A 1 12.71 5.15 -13.68
C MET A 1 12.59 3.75 -14.20
N LYS A 2 13.72 3.08 -14.47
CA LYS A 2 13.74 1.64 -14.81
C LYS A 2 13.22 0.84 -13.60
N GLU A 3 12.54 -0.30 -13.84
CA GLU A 3 12.02 -1.15 -12.75
C GLU A 3 13.14 -1.64 -11.82
N ALA A 4 14.27 -2.04 -12.38
CA ALA A 4 15.46 -2.46 -11.62
C ALA A 4 16.00 -1.34 -10.71
N THR A 5 15.98 -0.08 -11.17
CA THR A 5 16.33 1.09 -10.34
C THR A 5 15.39 1.17 -9.13
N LEU A 6 14.08 1.08 -9.35
CA LEU A 6 13.10 1.18 -8.28
C LEU A 6 13.26 0.06 -7.24
N GLN A 7 13.37 -1.20 -7.69
CA GLN A 7 13.56 -2.34 -6.80
C GLN A 7 14.83 -2.20 -5.95
N THR A 8 15.93 -1.77 -6.57
CA THR A 8 17.20 -1.53 -5.88
C THR A 8 17.08 -0.42 -4.83
N LEU A 9 16.41 0.69 -5.18
CA LEU A 9 16.18 1.78 -4.23
C LEU A 9 15.33 1.32 -3.05
N ILE A 10 14.28 0.52 -3.28
CA ILE A 10 13.44 -0.08 -2.23
C ILE A 10 14.29 -0.84 -1.23
N THR A 11 15.19 -1.70 -1.71
CA THR A 11 16.13 -2.44 -0.86
C THR A 11 17.06 -1.47 -0.10
N ALA A 12 17.64 -0.48 -0.77
CA ALA A 12 18.53 0.48 -0.13
C ALA A 12 17.85 1.25 1.01
N ARG A 13 16.58 1.63 0.84
CA ARG A 13 15.81 2.31 1.88
C ARG A 13 15.51 1.40 3.07
N ALA A 14 15.12 0.15 2.82
CA ALA A 14 14.90 -0.81 3.90
C ALA A 14 16.16 -0.97 4.77
N LEU A 15 17.35 -1.00 4.14
CA LEU A 15 18.62 -1.01 4.85
C LEU A 15 18.87 0.30 5.61
N LEU A 16 18.64 1.47 5.01
CA LEU A 16 18.78 2.77 5.69
C LEU A 16 17.90 2.87 6.96
N GLU A 17 16.67 2.38 6.90
CA GLU A 17 15.77 2.35 8.06
C GLU A 17 16.27 1.42 9.17
N GLN A 18 16.91 0.32 8.81
CA GLN A 18 17.59 -0.54 9.78
C GLN A 18 18.79 0.18 10.42
N VAL A 19 19.59 0.89 9.62
CA VAL A 19 20.74 1.66 10.09
C VAL A 19 20.30 2.75 11.08
N GLU A 20 19.25 3.49 10.77
CA GLU A 20 18.73 4.54 11.64
C GLU A 20 18.38 4.01 13.04
N ARG A 21 17.71 2.85 13.09
CA ARG A 21 17.39 2.17 14.35
C ARG A 21 18.66 1.78 15.11
N HIS A 22 19.60 1.15 14.42
CA HIS A 22 20.87 0.70 15.01
C HIS A 22 21.72 1.86 15.56
N CYS A 23 21.73 3.00 14.88
CA CYS A 23 22.46 4.19 15.31
C CYS A 23 21.78 4.91 16.49
N SER A 24 20.45 4.85 16.59
CA SER A 24 19.69 5.57 17.62
C SER A 24 19.82 4.99 19.04
N LEU A 25 20.27 3.75 19.18
CA LEU A 25 20.29 3.04 20.47
C LEU A 25 21.46 3.43 21.39
N GLY A 26 22.46 4.18 20.89
CA GLY A 26 23.65 4.55 21.67
C GLY A 26 24.56 3.36 22.04
N ASP A 27 24.25 2.15 21.58
CA ASP A 27 25.05 0.95 21.79
C ASP A 27 26.14 0.83 20.72
N ARG A 28 27.39 0.57 21.13
CA ARG A 28 28.54 0.55 20.20
C ARG A 28 28.52 -0.66 19.26
N TYR A 29 27.99 -1.81 19.70
CA TYR A 29 27.88 -3.00 18.85
C TYR A 29 26.79 -2.82 17.80
N MET A 30 25.64 -2.26 18.20
CA MET A 30 24.57 -1.92 17.26
C MET A 30 25.03 -0.83 16.29
N ALA A 31 25.73 0.20 16.75
CA ALA A 31 26.34 1.20 15.87
C ALA A 31 27.33 0.57 14.87
N THR A 32 28.14 -0.39 15.31
CA THR A 32 29.07 -1.14 14.44
C THR A 32 28.31 -1.93 13.37
N ALA A 33 27.26 -2.65 13.74
CA ALA A 33 26.39 -3.35 12.79
C ALA A 33 25.70 -2.37 11.82
N GLY A 34 25.23 -1.23 12.35
CA GLY A 34 24.66 -0.13 11.57
C GLY A 34 25.63 0.42 10.54
N LEU A 35 26.91 0.60 10.87
CA LEU A 35 27.93 1.05 9.92
C LEU A 35 28.11 0.06 8.76
N ILE A 36 28.07 -1.25 9.04
CA ILE A 36 28.19 -2.29 8.02
C ILE A 36 27.01 -2.19 7.04
N VAL A 37 25.79 -2.17 7.56
CA VAL A 37 24.56 -2.10 6.76
C VAL A 37 24.46 -0.75 6.01
N LEU A 38 24.98 0.34 6.58
CA LEU A 38 24.99 1.65 5.94
C LEU A 38 25.81 1.67 4.65
N GLN A 39 26.96 0.99 4.63
CA GLN A 39 27.77 0.89 3.42
C GLN A 39 26.99 0.19 2.30
N ASP A 40 26.35 -0.93 2.61
CA ASP A 40 25.55 -1.69 1.63
C ASP A 40 24.38 -0.84 1.10
N ALA A 41 23.72 -0.08 1.97
CA ALA A 41 22.65 0.82 1.57
C ALA A 41 23.13 1.94 0.63
N VAL A 42 24.28 2.55 0.92
CA VAL A 42 24.90 3.57 0.06
C VAL A 42 25.29 2.96 -1.29
N GLU A 43 25.90 1.78 -1.31
CA GLU A 43 26.28 1.07 -2.53
C GLU A 43 25.07 0.80 -3.42
N LEU A 44 23.96 0.31 -2.85
CA LEU A 44 22.73 0.06 -3.62
C LEU A 44 22.16 1.33 -4.26
N VAL A 45 22.20 2.49 -3.59
CA VAL A 45 21.76 3.75 -4.22
C VAL A 45 22.68 4.17 -5.35
N LEU A 46 24.01 4.06 -5.18
CA LEU A 46 24.94 4.37 -6.26
C LEU A 46 24.76 3.41 -7.44
N PHE A 47 24.53 2.14 -7.15
CA PHE A 47 24.22 1.11 -8.14
C PHE A 47 22.93 1.42 -8.91
N ALA A 48 21.85 1.76 -8.20
CA ALA A 48 20.60 2.21 -8.83
C ALA A 48 20.81 3.45 -9.71
N ALA A 49 21.66 4.39 -9.27
CA ALA A 49 21.98 5.58 -10.06
C ALA A 49 22.77 5.24 -11.35
N LEU A 50 23.65 4.23 -11.32
CA LEU A 50 24.37 3.74 -12.50
C LEU A 50 23.40 3.06 -13.50
N ILE A 51 22.49 2.21 -13.01
CA ILE A 51 21.44 1.57 -13.82
C ILE A 51 20.58 2.62 -14.52
N GLU A 52 20.10 3.62 -13.79
CA GLU A 52 19.25 4.66 -14.36
C GLU A 52 19.98 5.51 -15.41
N LYS A 53 21.31 5.65 -15.31
CA LYS A 53 22.15 6.29 -16.32
C LYS A 53 22.53 5.38 -17.50
N GLY A 54 22.13 4.11 -17.49
CA GLY A 54 22.39 3.15 -18.58
C GLY A 54 23.84 2.67 -18.63
N ILE A 55 24.58 2.74 -17.53
CA ILE A 55 25.98 2.29 -17.50
C ILE A 55 26.06 0.75 -17.43
N ASP A 56 25.02 0.11 -16.91
CA ASP A 56 24.82 -1.34 -16.87
C ASP A 56 24.76 -1.98 -18.26
N ASP A 57 24.33 -1.20 -19.27
CA ASP A 57 24.20 -1.68 -20.65
C ASP A 57 25.58 -1.91 -21.31
N ASP A 58 26.61 -1.16 -20.88
CA ASP A 58 27.96 -1.16 -21.49
C ASP A 58 29.02 -1.90 -20.66
N CYS A 59 28.78 -2.10 -19.37
CA CYS A 59 29.77 -2.62 -18.43
C CYS A 59 29.12 -3.44 -17.31
N PRO A 60 29.73 -4.56 -16.86
CA PRO A 60 29.24 -5.33 -15.71
C PRO A 60 29.48 -4.56 -14.40
N ILE A 61 28.57 -3.64 -14.09
CA ILE A 61 28.64 -2.76 -12.91
C ILE A 61 28.59 -3.53 -11.59
N GLU A 62 28.16 -4.80 -11.59
CA GLU A 62 28.13 -5.68 -10.41
C GLU A 62 29.53 -6.00 -9.86
N LYS A 63 30.57 -5.81 -10.68
CA LYS A 63 31.96 -6.03 -10.29
C LYS A 63 32.64 -4.77 -9.76
N PHE A 64 31.97 -3.62 -9.80
CA PHE A 64 32.58 -2.37 -9.39
C PHE A 64 32.81 -2.36 -7.88
N SER A 65 34.01 -1.98 -7.49
CA SER A 65 34.30 -1.53 -6.14
C SER A 65 33.61 -0.20 -5.85
N PHE A 66 33.51 0.15 -4.57
CA PHE A 66 32.93 1.42 -4.13
C PHE A 66 33.56 2.66 -4.80
N ASP A 67 34.88 2.65 -4.95
CA ASP A 67 35.60 3.75 -5.61
C ASP A 67 35.34 3.80 -7.12
N GLU A 68 35.19 2.65 -7.76
CA GLU A 68 34.83 2.54 -9.19
C GLU A 68 33.41 3.05 -9.44
N MET A 69 32.44 2.74 -8.56
CA MET A 69 31.07 3.27 -8.66
C MET A 69 31.05 4.80 -8.61
N ILE A 70 31.74 5.40 -7.63
CA ILE A 70 31.84 6.87 -7.51
C ILE A 70 32.51 7.46 -8.75
N SER A 71 33.56 6.82 -9.26
CA SER A 71 34.30 7.29 -10.42
C SER A 71 33.47 7.19 -11.70
N ALA A 72 32.69 6.11 -11.87
CA ALA A 72 31.80 5.90 -13.00
C ALA A 72 30.67 6.95 -13.04
N LEU A 73 30.04 7.24 -11.90
CA LEU A 73 29.07 8.34 -11.78
C LEU A 73 29.71 9.70 -12.15
N GLY A 74 30.93 9.95 -11.70
CA GLY A 74 31.67 11.16 -12.05
C GLY A 74 31.91 11.31 -13.57
N LYS A 75 32.20 10.21 -14.27
CA LYS A 75 32.40 10.20 -15.74
C LYS A 75 31.14 10.58 -16.52
N VAL A 76 29.96 10.27 -15.99
CA VAL A 76 28.66 10.66 -16.58
C VAL A 76 28.12 11.97 -16.01
N GLY A 77 28.97 12.76 -15.32
CA GLY A 77 28.62 14.09 -14.83
C GLY A 77 27.83 14.12 -13.52
N VAL A 78 27.65 12.98 -12.84
CA VAL A 78 26.96 12.90 -11.55
C VAL A 78 27.96 13.08 -10.42
N LYS A 79 27.85 14.18 -9.67
CA LYS A 79 28.72 14.45 -8.52
C LYS A 79 28.19 13.74 -7.28
N VAL A 80 29.08 13.02 -6.59
CA VAL A 80 28.82 12.44 -5.27
C VAL A 80 29.41 13.37 -4.21
N PRO A 81 28.60 14.23 -3.56
CA PRO A 81 29.12 15.11 -2.51
C PRO A 81 29.61 14.29 -1.32
N LYS A 82 30.48 14.88 -0.50
CA LYS A 82 31.10 14.20 0.67
C LYS A 82 31.73 12.84 0.36
N SER A 83 32.14 12.58 -0.90
CA SER A 83 32.74 11.32 -1.32
C SER A 83 33.94 10.91 -0.44
N GLY A 84 34.76 11.86 0.02
CA GLY A 84 35.84 11.59 0.97
C GLY A 84 35.34 11.03 2.31
N THR A 85 34.22 11.54 2.85
CA THR A 85 33.59 11.02 4.07
C THR A 85 33.01 9.62 3.86
N LEU A 86 32.43 9.35 2.68
CA LEU A 86 31.92 8.01 2.34
C LEU A 86 33.05 6.99 2.14
N LYS A 87 34.18 7.40 1.54
CA LYS A 87 35.38 6.55 1.44
C LYS A 87 35.95 6.24 2.82
N ALA A 88 35.99 7.22 3.72
CA ALA A 88 36.39 7.00 5.11
C ALA A 88 35.43 6.04 5.83
N MET A 89 34.13 6.16 5.59
CA MET A 89 33.10 5.23 6.09
C MET A 89 33.37 3.79 5.63
N ASN A 90 33.64 3.58 4.33
CA ASN A 90 33.99 2.25 3.79
C ASN A 90 35.22 1.67 4.48
N LYS A 91 36.27 2.49 4.71
CA LYS A 91 37.48 2.05 5.44
C LYS A 91 37.16 1.60 6.88
N LEU A 92 36.34 2.37 7.61
CA LEU A 92 35.91 1.97 8.95
C LEU A 92 35.06 0.70 8.92
N ARG A 93 34.21 0.55 7.90
CA ARG A 93 33.42 -0.67 7.68
C ARG A 93 34.30 -1.90 7.42
N VAL A 94 35.38 -1.77 6.64
CA VAL A 94 36.38 -2.84 6.48
C VAL A 94 36.94 -3.24 7.85
N ALA A 95 37.33 -2.25 8.66
CA ALA A 95 37.93 -2.51 9.95
C ALA A 95 36.97 -3.19 10.93
N ALA A 96 35.72 -2.73 10.98
CA ALA A 96 34.66 -3.36 11.76
C ALA A 96 34.43 -4.82 11.33
N LYS A 97 34.24 -5.06 10.03
CA LYS A 97 33.86 -6.36 9.49
C LYS A 97 34.98 -7.40 9.57
N HIS A 98 36.23 -7.02 9.27
CA HIS A 98 37.34 -7.96 9.15
C HIS A 98 38.21 -8.05 10.40
N TYR A 99 38.25 -7.00 11.21
CA TYR A 99 39.09 -6.96 12.42
C TYR A 99 38.27 -6.84 13.72
N GLY A 100 36.93 -6.85 13.64
CA GLY A 100 36.06 -6.77 14.81
C GLY A 100 36.14 -5.43 15.55
N GLN A 101 36.60 -4.37 14.89
CA GLN A 101 36.74 -3.07 15.53
C GLN A 101 35.37 -2.44 15.81
N VAL A 102 35.10 -2.19 17.09
CA VAL A 102 33.85 -1.57 17.55
C VAL A 102 33.88 -0.06 17.27
N MET A 103 32.74 0.47 16.82
CA MET A 103 32.56 1.85 16.40
C MET A 103 31.81 2.68 17.44
N GLU A 104 32.24 3.92 17.61
CA GLU A 104 31.54 4.87 18.47
C GLU A 104 30.23 5.35 17.81
N PRO A 105 29.08 5.31 18.51
CA PRO A 105 27.78 5.67 17.96
C PRO A 105 27.73 7.05 17.31
N LEU A 106 28.36 8.05 17.94
CA LEU A 106 28.39 9.42 17.41
C LEU A 106 29.13 9.50 16.06
N THR A 107 30.19 8.72 15.89
CA THR A 107 30.93 8.62 14.63
C THR A 107 30.06 8.03 13.53
N VAL A 108 29.36 6.93 13.82
CA VAL A 108 28.46 6.28 12.86
C VAL A 108 27.29 7.19 12.49
N GLN A 109 26.72 7.92 13.47
CA GLN A 109 25.68 8.91 13.22
C GLN A 109 26.16 10.02 12.27
N GLY A 110 27.41 10.48 12.43
CA GLY A 110 28.04 11.43 11.52
C GLY A 110 28.11 10.91 10.08
N HIS A 111 28.49 9.65 9.90
CA HIS A 111 28.49 8.99 8.60
C HIS A 111 27.09 8.80 8.02
N LEU A 112 26.11 8.40 8.82
CA LEU A 112 24.70 8.30 8.40
C LEU A 112 24.18 9.64 7.86
N ASN A 113 24.43 10.73 8.57
CA ASN A 113 24.01 12.07 8.14
C ASN A 113 24.71 12.51 6.84
N ALA A 114 26.01 12.17 6.69
CA ALA A 114 26.75 12.44 5.46
C ALA A 114 26.24 11.59 4.28
N ALA A 115 25.94 10.32 4.52
CA ALA A 115 25.37 9.40 3.55
C ALA A 115 24.01 9.93 3.06
N LYS A 116 23.03 10.14 3.94
CA LYS A 116 21.70 10.67 3.58
C LYS A 116 21.78 11.88 2.65
N HIS A 117 22.57 12.88 3.03
CA HIS A 117 22.77 14.08 2.20
C HIS A 117 23.35 13.76 0.82
N SER A 118 24.29 12.83 0.74
CA SER A 118 24.93 12.46 -0.52
C SER A 118 24.00 11.65 -1.42
N LEU A 119 23.24 10.73 -0.84
CA LEU A 119 22.26 9.91 -1.55
C LEU A 119 21.16 10.78 -2.15
N ASP A 120 20.59 11.71 -1.37
CA ASP A 120 19.59 12.64 -1.86
C ASP A 120 20.13 13.50 -3.01
N SER A 121 21.35 14.03 -2.88
CA SER A 121 21.97 14.82 -3.94
C SER A 121 22.22 14.01 -5.22
N VAL A 122 22.63 12.74 -5.10
CA VAL A 122 22.84 11.86 -6.26
C VAL A 122 21.51 11.58 -6.94
N LEU A 123 20.47 11.23 -6.18
CA LEU A 123 19.16 10.90 -6.73
C LEU A 123 18.45 12.11 -7.36
N VAL A 124 18.58 13.30 -6.77
CA VAL A 124 18.11 14.54 -7.41
C VAL A 124 18.83 14.76 -8.75
N SER A 125 20.14 14.47 -8.84
CA SER A 125 20.89 14.61 -10.10
C SER A 125 20.55 13.55 -11.15
N VAL A 126 20.12 12.35 -10.74
CA VAL A 126 19.88 11.23 -11.66
C VAL A 126 18.41 11.10 -12.04
N ILE A 127 17.52 11.17 -11.05
CA ILE A 127 16.08 10.89 -11.13
C ILE A 127 15.26 12.19 -11.02
N GLY A 128 15.85 13.27 -10.52
CA GLY A 128 15.16 14.55 -10.30
C GLY A 128 14.45 14.65 -8.95
N LYS A 129 14.59 13.64 -8.07
CA LYS A 129 13.90 13.57 -6.78
C LYS A 129 14.83 12.97 -5.70
N PRO A 130 14.74 13.42 -4.43
CA PRO A 130 15.44 12.80 -3.31
C PRO A 130 14.91 11.40 -3.03
N LEU A 131 15.63 10.61 -2.23
CA LEU A 131 15.25 9.21 -1.96
C LEU A 131 13.82 9.15 -1.44
N ARG A 132 13.45 9.97 -0.46
CA ARG A 132 12.13 9.97 0.17
C ARG A 132 10.98 10.14 -0.82
N GLU A 133 11.13 11.01 -1.82
CA GLU A 133 10.07 11.29 -2.80
C GLU A 133 9.82 10.14 -3.77
N VAL A 134 10.87 9.38 -4.10
CA VAL A 134 10.72 8.16 -4.92
C VAL A 134 9.75 7.18 -4.23
N PHE A 135 9.82 7.07 -2.90
CA PHE A 135 8.98 6.15 -2.12
C PHE A 135 7.54 6.62 -2.03
N LEU A 136 7.33 7.93 -1.89
CA LEU A 136 6.00 8.51 -1.82
C LEU A 136 5.14 8.15 -3.04
N ILE A 137 5.71 8.36 -4.22
CA ILE A 137 4.96 8.28 -5.48
C ILE A 137 4.76 6.82 -5.90
N GLU A 138 5.79 5.99 -5.77
CA GLU A 138 5.76 4.62 -6.31
C GLU A 138 5.14 3.59 -5.34
N LEU A 139 5.25 3.79 -4.02
CA LEU A 139 4.88 2.74 -3.05
C LEU A 139 3.54 2.94 -2.35
N ILE A 140 3.13 4.19 -2.14
CA ILE A 140 1.84 4.51 -1.50
C ILE A 140 0.68 4.36 -2.48
N GLY A 141 0.92 4.59 -3.78
CA GLY A 141 -0.12 4.61 -4.82
C GLY A 141 -0.96 5.89 -4.78
N LYS A 142 -1.96 6.00 -5.67
CA LYS A 142 -2.85 7.17 -5.75
C LYS A 142 -3.91 7.15 -4.64
N THR A 143 -3.52 7.46 -3.41
CA THR A 143 -4.43 7.54 -2.26
C THR A 143 -4.74 8.98 -1.87
N ARG A 144 -5.75 9.17 -1.01
CA ARG A 144 -6.12 10.49 -0.48
C ARG A 144 -5.03 11.10 0.40
N SER A 145 -4.17 10.27 0.99
CA SER A 145 -3.01 10.70 1.78
C SER A 145 -1.84 11.22 0.93
N LEU A 146 -1.71 10.78 -0.33
CA LEU A 146 -0.56 11.14 -1.17
C LEU A 146 -0.40 12.67 -1.38
N PRO A 147 -1.43 13.44 -1.82
CA PRO A 147 -1.29 14.89 -1.97
C PRO A 147 -0.91 15.63 -0.67
N LEU A 148 -1.32 15.08 0.49
CA LEU A 148 -0.99 15.64 1.80
C LEU A 148 0.48 15.40 2.15
N LEU A 149 1.02 14.23 1.79
CA LEU A 149 2.44 13.93 1.95
C LEU A 149 3.31 14.73 0.98
N GLU A 150 2.88 14.92 -0.27
CA GLU A 150 3.56 15.80 -1.24
C GLU A 150 3.63 17.25 -0.75
N SER A 151 2.52 17.73 -0.16
CA SER A 151 2.49 19.04 0.50
C SER A 151 3.48 19.10 1.66
N ALA A 152 3.56 18.05 2.48
CA ALA A 152 4.49 17.97 3.60
C ALA A 152 5.96 18.01 3.16
N VAL A 153 6.31 17.31 2.07
CA VAL A 153 7.65 17.40 1.45
C VAL A 153 7.94 18.83 1.01
N THR A 154 7.02 19.43 0.27
CA THR A 154 7.18 20.80 -0.24
C THR A 154 7.41 21.81 0.89
N PHE A 155 6.66 21.71 1.98
CA PHE A 155 6.86 22.57 3.16
C PHE A 155 8.21 22.32 3.84
N LEU A 156 8.62 21.05 3.96
CA LEU A 156 9.90 20.70 4.55
C LEU A 156 11.08 21.27 3.77
N GLU A 157 11.02 21.24 2.43
CA GLU A 157 12.05 21.82 1.56
C GLU A 157 12.14 23.35 1.67
N ARG A 158 11.00 24.01 1.90
CA ARG A 158 10.92 25.46 2.11
C ARG A 158 11.33 25.91 3.52
N GLY A 159 11.58 24.96 4.44
CA GLY A 159 11.87 25.26 5.84
C GLY A 159 10.63 25.61 6.68
N GLU A 160 9.43 25.39 6.14
CA GLU A 160 8.13 25.60 6.80
C GLU A 160 7.79 24.36 7.66
N TYR A 161 8.54 24.17 8.76
CA TYR A 161 8.52 22.92 9.52
C TYR A 161 7.17 22.64 10.21
N LEU A 162 6.46 23.68 10.66
CA LEU A 162 5.16 23.52 11.32
C LEU A 162 4.12 23.02 10.30
N GLU A 163 4.10 23.62 9.13
CA GLU A 163 3.24 23.30 8.00
C GLU A 163 3.51 21.89 7.50
N ALA A 164 4.79 21.49 7.45
CA ALA A 164 5.19 20.13 7.14
C ALA A 164 4.64 19.11 8.16
N LEU A 165 4.73 19.40 9.46
CA LEU A 165 4.19 18.54 10.53
C LEU A 165 2.66 18.47 10.48
N ILE A 166 1.98 19.58 10.20
CA ILE A 166 0.51 19.61 10.03
C ILE A 166 0.10 18.78 8.81
N ALA A 167 0.76 18.95 7.66
CA ALA A 167 0.46 18.19 6.45
C ALA A 167 0.73 16.68 6.64
N THR A 168 1.83 16.34 7.31
CA THR A 168 2.16 14.96 7.74
C THR A 168 1.03 14.39 8.59
N ARG A 169 0.56 15.15 9.59
CA ARG A 169 -0.56 14.73 10.43
C ARG A 169 -1.84 14.52 9.64
N LYS A 170 -2.18 15.40 8.70
CA LYS A 170 -3.38 15.25 7.87
C LYS A 170 -3.36 13.92 7.12
N ALA A 171 -2.23 13.55 6.53
CA ALA A 171 -2.06 12.26 5.88
C ALA A 171 -2.28 11.11 6.87
N PHE A 172 -1.67 11.19 8.06
CA PHE A 172 -1.85 10.21 9.12
C PHE A 172 -3.30 10.09 9.59
N PHE A 173 -4.02 11.22 9.74
CA PHE A 173 -5.42 11.23 10.13
C PHE A 173 -6.29 10.49 9.11
N VAL A 174 -6.11 10.78 7.82
CA VAL A 174 -6.86 10.14 6.72
C VAL A 174 -6.67 8.63 6.76
N GLU A 175 -5.46 8.16 7.02
CA GLU A 175 -5.14 6.74 6.98
C GLU A 175 -5.47 6.01 8.27
N PHE A 176 -5.26 6.60 9.44
CA PHE A 176 -5.33 5.86 10.70
C PHE A 176 -6.46 6.32 11.62
N GLU A 177 -6.71 7.62 11.72
CA GLU A 177 -7.60 8.16 12.77
C GLU A 177 -9.01 8.41 12.30
N LYS A 178 -9.24 8.56 10.98
CA LYS A 178 -10.57 8.82 10.42
C LYS A 178 -11.57 7.73 10.82
N ASP A 179 -11.14 6.47 10.85
CA ASP A 179 -11.97 5.34 11.24
C ASP A 179 -12.37 5.34 12.73
N TYR A 180 -11.71 6.18 13.55
CA TYR A 180 -12.02 6.42 14.96
C TYR A 180 -12.76 7.75 15.19
N CYS A 181 -13.02 8.52 14.14
CA CYS A 181 -13.76 9.79 14.23
C CYS A 181 -15.26 9.52 14.32
N ILE A 182 -15.88 9.80 15.46
CA ILE A 182 -17.30 9.55 15.73
C ILE A 182 -18.22 10.72 15.33
N TYR A 183 -17.72 11.68 14.54
CA TYR A 183 -18.48 12.88 14.17
C TYR A 183 -19.80 12.57 13.43
N GLU A 184 -19.82 11.53 12.59
CA GLU A 184 -21.02 11.10 11.86
C GLU A 184 -22.13 10.57 12.79
N HIS A 185 -21.78 10.14 14.00
CA HIS A 185 -22.74 9.59 14.97
C HIS A 185 -23.45 10.65 15.82
N ARG A 186 -23.09 11.93 15.71
CA ARG A 186 -23.64 13.02 16.54
C ARG A 186 -25.17 13.16 16.49
N ASN A 187 -25.80 12.70 15.41
CA ASN A 187 -27.24 12.81 15.16
C ASN A 187 -27.97 11.46 15.16
N ALA A 188 -27.34 10.37 15.59
CA ALA A 188 -27.88 9.01 15.47
C ALA A 188 -29.21 8.77 16.21
N GLY A 189 -29.60 9.65 17.14
CA GLY A 189 -30.90 9.61 17.84
C GLY A 189 -32.05 10.34 17.14
N GLY A 190 -31.78 11.10 16.07
CA GLY A 190 -32.82 11.73 15.23
C GLY A 190 -33.18 10.82 14.07
N SER A 191 -34.43 10.86 13.60
CA SER A 191 -34.99 10.08 12.48
C SER A 191 -34.34 10.32 11.09
N GLN A 192 -33.06 10.68 11.04
CA GLN A 192 -32.24 10.51 9.85
C GLN A 192 -32.02 9.01 9.63
N LYS A 193 -32.99 8.40 8.94
CA LYS A 193 -32.74 7.23 8.10
C LYS A 193 -31.40 7.49 7.40
N PHE A 194 -30.42 6.65 7.72
CA PHE A 194 -29.24 6.40 6.90
C PHE A 194 -29.68 6.57 5.44
N LYS A 195 -29.27 7.66 4.77
CA LYS A 195 -29.47 7.80 3.33
C LYS A 195 -28.46 6.86 2.67
N GLY A 196 -28.72 5.56 2.82
CA GLY A 196 -28.00 4.44 2.24
C GLY A 196 -28.28 4.39 0.75
N GLY A 197 -27.58 5.23 0.00
CA GLY A 197 -27.05 4.82 -1.30
C GLY A 197 -25.65 4.25 -1.11
N LEU A 198 -25.07 3.73 -2.20
CA LEU A 198 -23.72 3.14 -2.34
C LEU A 198 -22.55 3.93 -1.69
N LEU A 199 -22.79 5.15 -1.20
CA LEU A 199 -21.89 6.03 -0.46
C LEU A 199 -21.81 5.74 1.06
N GLY A 200 -22.72 4.93 1.62
CA GLY A 200 -22.75 4.58 3.06
C GLY A 200 -21.68 3.58 3.51
N LEU A 201 -20.74 3.21 2.64
CA LEU A 201 -19.60 2.34 2.94
C LEU A 201 -18.39 3.10 3.51
N VAL A 202 -18.47 4.43 3.63
CA VAL A 202 -17.39 5.27 4.20
C VAL A 202 -17.76 5.76 5.60
N ASN A 203 -18.43 4.93 6.40
CA ASN A 203 -18.81 5.29 7.77
C ASN A 203 -17.56 5.45 8.64
N SER A 204 -17.19 6.69 8.92
CA SER A 204 -16.17 7.02 9.92
C SER A 204 -16.63 6.59 11.32
N GLY A 205 -15.69 6.32 12.22
CA GLY A 205 -16.00 5.96 13.62
C GLY A 205 -16.32 4.49 13.87
N TRP A 206 -16.29 3.63 12.84
CA TRP A 206 -16.53 2.19 12.98
C TRP A 206 -15.46 1.43 13.77
N LYS A 207 -14.29 2.02 14.02
CA LYS A 207 -13.24 1.48 14.91
C LYS A 207 -13.26 2.08 16.32
N ALA A 208 -14.03 3.14 16.57
CA ALA A 208 -14.16 3.74 17.90
C ALA A 208 -14.90 2.80 18.87
N PRO A 209 -14.68 2.87 20.20
CA PRO A 209 -15.41 2.03 21.15
C PRO A 209 -16.93 2.20 20.99
N TYR A 210 -17.68 1.09 20.99
CA TYR A 210 -19.11 1.09 20.63
C TYR A 210 -19.94 2.13 21.41
N TRP A 211 -19.70 2.26 22.72
CA TRP A 211 -20.40 3.18 23.61
C TRP A 211 -20.11 4.67 23.34
N THR A 212 -19.01 5.01 22.65
CA THR A 212 -18.69 6.40 22.28
C THR A 212 -19.51 6.89 21.09
N ARG A 213 -20.12 5.99 20.32
CA ARG A 213 -20.91 6.30 19.12
C ARG A 213 -22.36 6.70 19.43
N ASP A 214 -22.69 6.81 20.72
CA ASP A 214 -24.01 7.21 21.18
C ASP A 214 -24.16 8.74 21.18
N ALA A 215 -25.29 9.26 20.69
CA ALA A 215 -25.51 10.70 20.57
C ALA A 215 -25.61 11.39 21.94
N ASP A 216 -26.21 10.73 22.94
CA ASP A 216 -26.28 11.28 24.30
C ASP A 216 -24.90 11.32 24.94
N TRP A 217 -24.07 10.30 24.69
CA TRP A 217 -22.68 10.31 25.12
C TRP A 217 -21.88 11.45 24.46
N ILE A 218 -21.99 11.59 23.14
CA ILE A 218 -21.31 12.63 22.36
C ILE A 218 -21.66 14.01 22.91
N SER A 219 -22.94 14.31 23.08
CA SER A 219 -23.40 15.62 23.57
C SER A 219 -22.88 15.97 24.96
N LYS A 220 -22.63 14.95 25.81
CA LYS A 220 -22.14 15.14 27.19
C LYS A 220 -20.62 15.19 27.30
N LYS A 221 -19.89 14.56 26.38
CA LYS A 221 -18.44 14.31 26.53
C LYS A 221 -17.56 15.00 25.49
N VAL A 222 -18.07 15.30 24.30
CA VAL A 222 -17.32 16.03 23.28
C VAL A 222 -17.39 17.53 23.59
N GLN A 223 -16.26 18.13 23.96
CA GLN A 223 -16.18 19.56 24.30
C GLN A 223 -15.55 20.37 23.16
N THR A 224 -14.65 19.75 22.42
CA THR A 224 -13.92 20.35 21.31
C THR A 224 -14.04 19.45 20.06
N PRO A 225 -13.85 19.99 18.84
CA PRO A 225 -13.88 19.16 17.63
C PRO A 225 -12.90 17.98 17.66
N PHE A 226 -11.79 18.09 18.39
CA PHE A 226 -10.78 17.03 18.47
C PHE A 226 -11.24 15.85 19.35
N ASP A 227 -12.20 16.06 20.25
CA ASP A 227 -12.76 15.00 21.09
C ASP A 227 -13.67 14.06 20.28
N TYR A 228 -13.94 14.34 19.01
CA TYR A 228 -14.58 13.36 18.11
C TYR A 228 -13.65 12.20 17.73
N ILE A 229 -12.35 12.28 17.98
CA ILE A 229 -11.42 11.17 17.70
C ILE A 229 -11.34 10.28 18.94
N GLN A 230 -12.02 9.13 18.90
CA GLN A 230 -12.08 8.18 20.01
C GLN A 230 -11.36 6.89 19.66
N ILE A 231 -10.06 6.82 20.00
CA ILE A 231 -9.23 5.66 19.66
C ILE A 231 -9.50 4.52 20.63
N ASP A 232 -9.93 3.38 20.10
CA ASP A 232 -9.89 2.10 20.79
C ASP A 232 -8.46 1.58 20.79
N HIS A 233 -7.78 1.68 21.94
CA HIS A 233 -6.37 1.34 22.07
C HIS A 233 -6.07 -0.15 21.84
N GLU A 234 -7.03 -1.06 22.09
CA GLU A 234 -6.82 -2.47 21.81
C GLU A 234 -6.91 -2.74 20.32
N ASN A 235 -7.95 -2.24 19.64
CA ASN A 235 -8.05 -2.38 18.18
C ASN A 235 -6.87 -1.69 17.48
N TRP A 236 -6.47 -0.51 17.94
CA TRP A 236 -5.30 0.21 17.42
C TRP A 236 -4.00 -0.60 17.54
N ARG A 237 -3.83 -1.32 18.65
CA ARG A 237 -2.67 -2.20 18.87
C ARG A 237 -2.73 -3.43 17.97
N VAL A 238 -3.90 -4.06 17.83
CA VAL A 238 -4.10 -5.23 16.96
C VAL A 238 -3.84 -4.87 15.50
N ASP A 239 -4.45 -3.80 15.00
CA ASP A 239 -4.23 -3.29 13.65
C ASP A 239 -2.74 -3.04 13.38
N ALA A 240 -2.04 -2.38 14.31
CA ALA A 240 -0.62 -2.12 14.18
C ALA A 240 0.20 -3.42 14.07
N ILE A 241 -0.13 -4.45 14.85
CA ILE A 241 0.53 -5.76 14.80
C ILE A 241 0.28 -6.45 13.46
N GLU A 242 -0.97 -6.45 12.96
CA GLU A 242 -1.33 -7.05 11.68
C GLU A 242 -0.57 -6.42 10.51
N TRP A 243 -0.35 -5.11 10.56
CA TRP A 243 0.42 -4.37 9.56
C TRP A 243 1.94 -4.45 9.77
N GLY A 244 2.41 -5.16 10.79
CA GLY A 244 3.84 -5.23 11.12
C GLY A 244 4.43 -3.88 11.57
N ILE A 245 3.62 -3.02 12.18
CA ILE A 245 3.98 -1.68 12.67
C ILE A 245 4.11 -1.71 14.19
N ASN A 246 5.18 -1.11 14.73
CA ASN A 246 5.29 -0.91 16.16
C ASN A 246 4.26 0.15 16.61
N THR A 247 3.39 -0.19 17.56
CA THR A 247 2.37 0.73 18.11
C THR A 247 2.99 2.02 18.68
N GLN A 248 4.22 1.95 19.22
CA GLN A 248 4.94 3.12 19.70
C GLN A 248 5.28 4.10 18.56
N THR A 249 5.54 3.61 17.35
CA THR A 249 5.77 4.46 16.17
C THR A 249 4.52 5.28 15.86
N LEU A 250 3.35 4.65 15.86
CA LEU A 250 2.08 5.35 15.65
C LEU A 250 1.85 6.41 16.74
N ASN A 251 2.08 6.05 18.00
CA ASN A 251 1.96 7.00 19.12
C ASN A 251 2.97 8.15 19.04
N ASN A 252 4.20 7.90 18.57
CA ASN A 252 5.20 8.93 18.38
C ASN A 252 4.77 9.92 17.30
N ILE A 253 4.24 9.46 16.17
CA ILE A 253 3.69 10.35 15.13
C ILE A 253 2.59 11.23 15.75
N ARG A 254 1.64 10.65 16.48
CA ARG A 254 0.55 11.39 17.15
C ARG A 254 1.06 12.43 18.15
N ARG A 255 2.10 12.11 18.94
CA ARG A 255 2.65 12.99 19.97
C ARG A 255 3.52 14.12 19.40
N LEU A 256 4.25 13.81 18.33
CA LEU A 256 5.25 14.72 17.75
C LEU A 256 4.68 15.60 16.64
N THR A 257 3.41 15.44 16.28
CA THR A 257 2.72 16.28 15.29
C THR A 257 1.52 16.97 15.94
N PRO A 258 1.06 18.13 15.43
CA PRO A 258 -0.16 18.78 15.91
C PRO A 258 -1.39 17.87 15.83
N GLU A 259 -2.43 18.15 16.61
CA GLU A 259 -3.73 17.50 16.42
C GLU A 259 -4.41 18.11 15.17
N VAL A 260 -4.95 17.28 14.29
CA VAL A 260 -5.79 17.73 13.17
C VAL A 260 -7.05 16.90 13.10
N ILE A 261 -8.11 17.49 12.57
CA ILE A 261 -9.34 16.78 12.26
C ILE A 261 -10.00 17.40 11.03
N GLN A 262 -10.67 16.56 10.25
CA GLN A 262 -11.57 16.96 9.19
C GLN A 262 -12.95 16.36 9.48
N LEU A 263 -13.93 17.21 9.77
CA LEU A 263 -15.26 16.76 10.20
C LEU A 263 -16.10 16.22 9.05
N GLU A 264 -16.04 16.86 7.88
CA GLU A 264 -16.80 16.47 6.69
C GLU A 264 -15.88 16.03 5.55
N TRP A 265 -16.40 15.19 4.65
CA TRP A 265 -15.64 14.81 3.46
C TRP A 265 -15.30 16.06 2.63
N ASN A 266 -14.00 16.35 2.51
CA ASN A 266 -13.46 17.56 1.86
C ASN A 266 -13.82 18.88 2.56
N GLY A 267 -14.25 18.84 3.82
CA GLY A 267 -14.42 20.05 4.62
C GLY A 267 -13.09 20.66 5.08
N ASP A 268 -13.19 21.76 5.81
CA ASP A 268 -12.01 22.47 6.33
C ASP A 268 -11.25 21.63 7.36
N TRP A 269 -9.93 21.80 7.36
CA TRP A 269 -9.04 21.17 8.33
C TRP A 269 -8.96 22.04 9.58
N LEU A 270 -9.32 21.46 10.72
CA LEU A 270 -9.10 22.07 12.02
C LEU A 270 -7.77 21.57 12.58
N THR A 271 -7.01 22.47 13.21
CA THR A 271 -5.68 22.16 13.76
C THR A 271 -5.57 22.70 15.18
N LYS A 272 -4.96 21.93 16.09
CA LYS A 272 -4.73 22.29 17.49
C LYS A 272 -3.33 21.90 17.93
N PHE A 273 -2.63 22.85 18.53
CA PHE A 273 -1.34 22.64 19.15
C PHE A 273 -1.10 23.72 20.23
N PRO A 274 -0.27 23.47 21.25
CA PRO A 274 0.12 24.48 22.22
C PRO A 274 0.81 25.68 21.55
N ALA A 275 0.60 26.89 22.06
CA ALA A 275 1.20 28.11 21.50
C ALA A 275 2.75 28.06 21.44
N ALA A 276 3.38 27.32 22.35
CA ALA A 276 4.84 27.15 22.37
C ALA A 276 5.37 26.09 21.38
N TYR A 277 4.48 25.32 20.74
CA TYR A 277 4.85 24.20 19.87
C TYR A 277 5.67 24.63 18.63
N PRO A 278 5.33 25.72 17.90
CA PRO A 278 6.15 26.17 16.78
C PRO A 278 7.59 26.50 17.16
N ALA A 279 7.81 27.10 18.33
CA ALA A 279 9.14 27.46 18.80
C ALA A 279 9.96 26.24 19.29
N ASN A 280 9.30 25.28 19.94
CA ASN A 280 9.99 24.20 20.65
C ASN A 280 10.09 22.89 19.86
N SER A 281 9.13 22.63 18.97
CA SER A 281 8.95 21.30 18.37
C SER A 281 8.92 21.32 16.85
N ALA A 282 8.55 22.44 16.22
CA ALA A 282 8.56 22.58 14.76
C ALA A 282 9.97 22.89 14.24
N ASN A 283 10.84 21.87 14.27
CA ASN A 283 12.18 21.93 13.73
C ASN A 283 12.37 20.89 12.60
N ARG A 284 13.47 21.04 11.84
CA ARG A 284 13.78 20.19 10.69
C ARG A 284 13.83 18.71 11.04
N ASP A 285 14.45 18.36 12.16
CA ASP A 285 14.68 16.96 12.55
C ASP A 285 13.35 16.27 12.87
N ASN A 286 12.48 16.93 13.64
CA ASN A 286 11.15 16.43 13.96
C ASN A 286 10.28 16.33 12.70
N ALA A 287 10.26 17.36 11.85
CA ALA A 287 9.46 17.37 10.63
C ALA A 287 9.91 16.27 9.66
N ALA A 288 11.21 16.12 9.43
CA ALA A 288 11.77 15.07 8.58
C ALA A 288 11.49 13.67 9.14
N SER A 289 11.73 13.46 10.44
CA SER A 289 11.53 12.17 11.11
C SER A 289 10.06 11.75 11.12
N CYS A 290 9.14 12.66 11.49
CA CYS A 290 7.71 12.36 11.49
C CYS A 290 7.19 12.07 10.09
N LEU A 291 7.65 12.80 9.07
CA LEU A 291 7.30 12.54 7.68
C LEU A 291 7.79 11.15 7.25
N ASP A 292 9.06 10.81 7.49
CA ASP A 292 9.62 9.49 7.18
C ASP A 292 8.84 8.35 7.85
N LEU A 293 8.57 8.48 9.15
CA LEU A 293 7.79 7.48 9.90
C LEU A 293 6.37 7.35 9.37
N THR A 294 5.72 8.47 9.02
CA THR A 294 4.35 8.49 8.49
C THR A 294 4.27 7.80 7.14
N ILE A 295 5.21 8.09 6.23
CA ILE A 295 5.32 7.44 4.92
C ILE A 295 5.42 5.92 5.10
N GLU A 296 6.31 5.49 6.00
CA GLU A 296 6.56 4.06 6.21
C GLU A 296 5.34 3.33 6.79
N VAL A 297 4.65 3.89 7.79
CA VAL A 297 3.47 3.24 8.36
C VAL A 297 2.31 3.18 7.36
N ILE A 298 2.11 4.23 6.55
CA ILE A 298 1.10 4.23 5.48
C ILE A 298 1.43 3.16 4.44
N ARG A 299 2.71 3.08 4.04
CA ARG A 299 3.18 2.08 3.09
C ARG A 299 2.90 0.65 3.58
N ARG A 300 3.29 0.32 4.81
CA ARG A 300 3.04 -1.01 5.39
C ARG A 300 1.57 -1.36 5.46
N LYS A 301 0.72 -0.40 5.87
CA LYS A 301 -0.72 -0.57 5.85
C LYS A 301 -1.23 -0.89 4.45
N HIS A 302 -0.80 -0.14 3.42
CA HIS A 302 -1.23 -0.39 2.03
C HIS A 302 -0.67 -1.68 1.45
N GLU A 303 0.56 -2.06 1.81
CA GLU A 303 1.15 -3.34 1.44
C GLU A 303 0.34 -4.50 2.03
N HIS A 304 0.01 -4.42 3.32
CA HIS A 304 -0.86 -5.39 3.98
C HIS A 304 -2.22 -5.50 3.27
N ILE A 305 -2.90 -4.37 3.01
CA ILE A 305 -4.19 -4.34 2.30
C ILE A 305 -4.08 -4.96 0.90
N ARG A 306 -3.01 -4.67 0.15
CA ARG A 306 -2.79 -5.27 -1.18
C ARG A 306 -2.45 -6.76 -1.12
N SER A 307 -1.73 -7.18 -0.08
CA SER A 307 -1.36 -8.57 0.15
C SER A 307 -2.53 -9.43 0.61
N ALA A 308 -3.57 -8.80 1.19
CA ALA A 308 -4.83 -9.44 1.51
C ALA A 308 -5.48 -9.90 0.21
N ARG A 309 -5.22 -11.17 -0.15
CA ARG A 309 -5.88 -11.84 -1.25
C ARG A 309 -7.33 -12.05 -0.85
N VAL A 310 -8.19 -11.13 -1.26
CA VAL A 310 -9.61 -11.43 -1.36
C VAL A 310 -9.71 -12.42 -2.52
N ALA A 311 -10.37 -13.56 -2.30
CA ALA A 311 -10.72 -14.44 -3.41
C ALA A 311 -11.41 -13.55 -4.44
N SER A 312 -10.84 -13.46 -5.64
CA SER A 312 -11.43 -12.65 -6.71
C SER A 312 -12.91 -13.02 -6.75
N GLU A 313 -13.80 -12.04 -6.57
CA GLU A 313 -15.19 -12.19 -6.98
C GLU A 313 -15.14 -12.24 -8.52
N ASP A 314 -14.58 -13.33 -9.03
CA ASP A 314 -14.31 -13.54 -10.43
C ASP A 314 -15.63 -13.43 -11.16
N LYS A 315 -15.56 -12.67 -12.25
CA LYS A 315 -16.52 -12.48 -13.35
C LYS A 315 -17.88 -13.15 -13.12
N PRO A 316 -18.99 -12.39 -13.20
CA PRO A 316 -20.33 -12.95 -13.00
C PRO A 316 -20.44 -14.27 -13.75
N TYR A 317 -20.68 -15.34 -13.01
CA TYR A 317 -20.83 -16.68 -13.56
C TYR A 317 -21.87 -16.60 -14.67
N ASP A 318 -21.46 -16.82 -15.92
CA ASP A 318 -22.38 -16.78 -17.06
C ASP A 318 -23.46 -17.81 -16.80
N THR A 319 -24.67 -17.31 -16.58
CA THR A 319 -25.77 -18.13 -16.11
C THR A 319 -26.26 -19.04 -17.25
N PRO A 320 -26.25 -20.37 -17.09
CA PRO A 320 -26.79 -21.26 -18.10
C PRO A 320 -28.28 -20.95 -18.30
N PRO A 321 -28.84 -20.97 -19.53
CA PRO A 321 -30.28 -20.78 -19.79
C PRO A 321 -31.20 -21.82 -19.10
N ALA A 322 -30.64 -22.82 -18.42
CA ALA A 322 -31.29 -24.04 -17.95
C ALA A 322 -32.28 -23.87 -16.78
N TYR A 323 -32.50 -22.64 -16.28
CA TYR A 323 -33.31 -22.37 -15.09
C TYR A 323 -34.68 -21.74 -15.38
N VAL A 324 -35.02 -21.49 -16.66
CA VAL A 324 -36.37 -21.06 -17.05
C VAL A 324 -37.42 -22.06 -16.56
N GLY A 325 -38.50 -21.56 -15.95
CA GLY A 325 -39.58 -22.35 -15.37
C GLY A 325 -39.36 -22.82 -13.93
N GLN A 326 -38.21 -22.53 -13.32
CA GLN A 326 -37.97 -22.91 -11.93
C GLN A 326 -38.49 -21.89 -10.92
N PRO A 327 -38.92 -22.33 -9.72
CA PRO A 327 -39.35 -21.44 -8.66
C PRO A 327 -38.13 -20.75 -8.01
N LEU A 328 -38.18 -19.43 -7.95
CA LEU A 328 -37.36 -18.58 -7.11
C LEU A 328 -37.95 -18.58 -5.70
N LEU A 329 -37.22 -19.12 -4.74
CA LEU A 329 -37.66 -19.34 -3.36
C LEU A 329 -37.17 -18.21 -2.45
N ASN A 330 -37.91 -17.89 -1.39
CA ASN A 330 -37.48 -16.85 -0.42
C ASN A 330 -36.35 -17.35 0.52
N ARG A 331 -36.18 -18.67 0.64
CA ARG A 331 -35.16 -19.32 1.47
C ARG A 331 -34.60 -20.51 0.69
N PRO A 332 -33.37 -20.96 0.96
CA PRO A 332 -32.78 -22.17 0.35
C PRO A 332 -33.41 -23.45 0.95
N ASP A 333 -34.72 -23.60 0.79
CA ASP A 333 -35.54 -24.71 1.25
C ASP A 333 -36.68 -24.92 0.25
N LEU A 334 -36.89 -26.16 -0.20
CA LEU A 334 -37.94 -26.53 -1.16
C LEU A 334 -39.37 -26.28 -0.62
N LYS A 335 -39.51 -26.18 0.70
CA LYS A 335 -40.79 -25.85 1.36
C LYS A 335 -41.01 -24.33 1.52
N SER A 336 -40.04 -23.52 1.07
CA SER A 336 -40.14 -22.07 1.19
C SER A 336 -41.16 -21.50 0.21
N ASN A 337 -41.69 -20.33 0.55
CA ASN A 337 -42.60 -19.61 -0.32
C ASN A 337 -41.91 -19.24 -1.63
N VAL A 338 -42.61 -19.49 -2.73
CA VAL A 338 -42.18 -19.09 -4.08
C VAL A 338 -42.38 -17.59 -4.22
N VAL A 339 -41.27 -16.87 -4.43
CA VAL A 339 -41.25 -15.44 -4.74
C VAL A 339 -41.72 -15.22 -6.17
N ARG A 340 -41.23 -16.04 -7.11
CA ARG A 340 -41.54 -15.96 -8.54
C ARG A 340 -41.16 -17.26 -9.26
N ILE A 341 -41.65 -17.48 -10.48
CA ILE A 341 -41.14 -18.48 -11.42
C ILE A 341 -40.32 -17.76 -12.49
N LEU A 342 -39.10 -18.24 -12.78
CA LEU A 342 -38.22 -17.61 -13.77
C LEU A 342 -38.76 -17.76 -15.19
N GLU A 343 -38.78 -16.68 -15.96
CA GLU A 343 -39.25 -16.65 -17.35
C GLU A 343 -38.09 -16.59 -18.36
N GLU A 344 -38.36 -16.86 -19.64
CA GLU A 344 -37.33 -16.94 -20.70
C GLU A 344 -36.59 -15.61 -20.94
N HIS A 345 -37.25 -14.48 -20.63
CA HIS A 345 -36.68 -13.14 -20.81
C HIS A 345 -36.10 -12.55 -19.53
N ASP A 346 -36.12 -13.30 -18.43
CA ASP A 346 -35.55 -12.84 -17.16
C ASP A 346 -34.02 -12.88 -17.21
N LYS A 347 -33.39 -11.78 -16.80
CA LYS A 347 -31.93 -11.72 -16.63
C LYS A 347 -31.59 -11.93 -15.18
N TYR A 348 -30.78 -12.92 -14.84
CA TYR A 348 -30.36 -13.15 -13.47
C TYR A 348 -28.85 -13.28 -13.32
N VAL A 349 -28.38 -12.86 -12.14
CA VAL A 349 -26.99 -12.93 -11.71
C VAL A 349 -26.92 -13.83 -10.49
N VAL A 350 -26.02 -14.80 -10.51
CA VAL A 350 -25.71 -15.68 -9.37
C VAL A 350 -24.71 -14.98 -8.47
N HIS A 351 -25.07 -14.85 -7.19
CA HIS A 351 -24.22 -14.21 -6.16
C HIS A 351 -23.42 -15.22 -5.36
N GLU A 352 -24.04 -16.34 -4.99
CA GLU A 352 -23.39 -17.35 -4.15
C GLU A 352 -24.03 -18.74 -4.35
N ILE A 353 -23.24 -19.77 -4.07
CA ILE A 353 -23.66 -21.17 -4.00
C ILE A 353 -23.66 -21.57 -2.53
N LEU A 354 -24.77 -22.10 -2.03
CA LEU A 354 -24.89 -22.49 -0.63
C LEU A 354 -25.68 -23.79 -0.47
N ASP A 355 -25.43 -24.50 0.61
CA ASP A 355 -26.27 -25.64 0.99
C ASP A 355 -27.61 -25.15 1.55
N GLY A 356 -28.66 -25.87 1.20
CA GLY A 356 -29.99 -25.62 1.73
C GLY A 356 -30.21 -26.21 3.11
N PHE A 357 -31.35 -25.89 3.71
CA PHE A 357 -31.77 -26.46 4.99
C PHE A 357 -32.00 -27.98 4.93
N SER A 358 -32.16 -28.53 3.71
CA SER A 358 -32.20 -29.98 3.48
C SER A 358 -30.79 -30.50 3.16
N PRO A 359 -30.20 -31.36 3.99
CA PRO A 359 -28.88 -31.93 3.73
C PRO A 359 -28.96 -32.77 2.45
N SER A 360 -28.19 -32.39 1.41
CA SER A 360 -28.10 -32.96 0.04
C SER A 360 -28.47 -31.97 -1.07
N LYS A 361 -29.05 -30.82 -0.74
CA LYS A 361 -29.48 -29.83 -1.74
C LYS A 361 -28.61 -28.59 -1.68
N THR A 362 -28.17 -28.16 -2.85
CA THR A 362 -27.41 -26.92 -3.02
C THR A 362 -28.29 -25.93 -3.78
N PHE A 363 -28.18 -24.66 -3.44
CA PHE A 363 -28.95 -23.57 -4.01
C PHE A 363 -28.02 -22.49 -4.54
N TYR A 364 -28.46 -21.80 -5.58
CA TYR A 364 -27.90 -20.52 -5.98
C TYR A 364 -28.73 -19.40 -5.37
N ARG A 365 -28.08 -18.39 -4.80
CA ARG A 365 -28.73 -17.11 -4.52
C ARG A 365 -28.61 -16.22 -5.75
N ILE A 366 -29.75 -15.80 -6.28
CA ILE A 366 -29.80 -15.01 -7.52
C ILE A 366 -30.53 -13.69 -7.32
N SER A 367 -30.10 -12.67 -8.07
CA SER A 367 -30.93 -11.48 -8.36
C SER A 367 -31.45 -11.59 -9.78
N CYS A 368 -32.77 -11.61 -9.94
CA CYS A 368 -33.45 -11.67 -11.22
C CYS A 368 -34.04 -10.29 -11.56
N THR A 369 -33.85 -9.82 -12.79
CA THR A 369 -34.44 -8.62 -13.37
C THR A 369 -35.33 -9.02 -14.53
N THR A 370 -36.59 -8.62 -14.46
CA THR A 370 -37.60 -9.06 -15.42
C THR A 370 -37.66 -8.13 -16.62
N ALA A 371 -38.37 -8.53 -17.67
CA ALA A 371 -38.58 -7.68 -18.85
C ALA A 371 -39.15 -6.29 -18.49
N ASP A 372 -40.04 -6.23 -17.50
CA ASP A 372 -40.63 -4.99 -16.98
C ASP A 372 -39.69 -4.17 -16.05
N GLY A 373 -38.43 -4.60 -15.88
CA GLY A 373 -37.44 -3.93 -15.04
C GLY A 373 -37.59 -4.14 -13.53
N LYS A 374 -38.48 -5.04 -13.08
CA LYS A 374 -38.63 -5.37 -11.66
C LYS A 374 -37.52 -6.33 -11.23
N THR A 375 -36.91 -6.05 -10.08
CA THR A 375 -35.86 -6.89 -9.49
C THR A 375 -36.41 -7.75 -8.35
N ALA A 376 -36.11 -9.05 -8.36
CA ALA A 376 -36.41 -9.99 -7.29
C ALA A 376 -35.12 -10.69 -6.82
N LEU A 377 -35.02 -10.92 -5.51
CA LEU A 377 -33.94 -11.69 -4.89
C LEU A 377 -34.50 -12.99 -4.35
N GLY A 378 -33.78 -14.09 -4.54
CA GLY A 378 -34.18 -15.37 -3.97
C GLY A 378 -33.20 -16.49 -4.26
N TYR A 379 -33.67 -17.71 -4.04
CA TYR A 379 -32.87 -18.92 -4.10
C TYR A 379 -33.45 -19.90 -5.11
N ILE A 380 -32.60 -20.54 -5.90
CA ILE A 380 -33.00 -21.55 -6.88
C ILE A 380 -32.19 -22.82 -6.64
N GLU A 381 -32.84 -23.99 -6.73
CA GLU A 381 -32.14 -25.26 -6.53
C GLU A 381 -31.13 -25.49 -7.66
N ARG A 382 -29.88 -25.76 -7.29
CA ARG A 382 -28.84 -26.16 -8.24
C ARG A 382 -29.18 -27.55 -8.76
N ARG A 383 -29.61 -27.63 -10.03
CA ARG A 383 -29.60 -28.90 -10.75
C ARG A 383 -28.16 -29.40 -10.87
N LYS A 384 -27.93 -30.69 -10.64
CA LYS A 384 -26.67 -31.33 -11.03
C LYS A 384 -26.59 -31.17 -12.54
N GLU A 385 -25.75 -30.26 -13.01
CA GLU A 385 -25.42 -30.19 -14.43
C GLU A 385 -24.84 -31.56 -14.83
N GLU A 386 -25.40 -32.18 -15.86
CA GLU A 386 -24.61 -33.15 -16.61
C GLU A 386 -23.40 -32.37 -17.15
N PRO A 387 -22.17 -32.91 -17.01
CA PRO A 387 -20.98 -32.19 -17.44
C PRO A 387 -21.18 -31.77 -18.90
N LEU A 388 -21.03 -30.46 -19.15
CA LEU A 388 -20.93 -29.92 -20.51
C LEU A 388 -19.90 -30.79 -21.22
N THR A 389 -20.35 -31.55 -22.22
CA THR A 389 -19.47 -32.39 -23.02
C THR A 389 -18.47 -31.43 -23.64
N GLU A 390 -17.22 -31.48 -23.19
CA GLU A 390 -16.13 -30.71 -23.78
C GLU A 390 -16.19 -30.97 -25.28
N GLY A 391 -16.34 -29.90 -26.07
CA GLY A 391 -16.49 -30.00 -27.50
C GLY A 391 -15.41 -30.90 -28.08
N GLN A 392 -15.82 -32.00 -28.70
CA GLN A 392 -14.89 -32.86 -29.42
C GLN A 392 -14.16 -32.01 -30.46
N PRO A 393 -12.82 -32.13 -30.57
CA PRO A 393 -12.10 -31.51 -31.67
C PRO A 393 -12.64 -32.08 -32.97
N THR A 394 -13.03 -31.20 -33.88
CA THR A 394 -13.36 -31.55 -35.27
C THR A 394 -12.20 -32.34 -35.87
N GLU A 395 -12.39 -33.66 -36.01
CA GLU A 395 -11.52 -34.51 -36.82
C GLU A 395 -11.59 -34.03 -38.27
N SER A 396 -10.51 -33.39 -38.72
CA SER A 396 -10.23 -33.19 -40.14
C SER A 396 -9.96 -34.56 -40.75
N SER A 397 -10.88 -35.00 -41.60
CA SER A 397 -10.75 -36.20 -42.42
C SER A 397 -9.57 -36.08 -43.38
N GLU A 398 -8.50 -36.82 -43.10
CA GLU A 398 -7.51 -37.25 -44.09
C GLU A 398 -7.96 -38.61 -44.65
N SER A 399 -8.27 -38.67 -45.95
CA SER A 399 -8.29 -39.92 -46.70
C SER A 399 -7.55 -39.76 -48.03
N ALA A 400 -6.68 -40.74 -48.26
CA ALA A 400 -5.62 -40.83 -49.24
C ALA A 400 -6.09 -41.00 -50.70
N ALA A 401 -5.23 -40.60 -51.65
CA ALA A 401 -4.92 -41.40 -52.85
C ALA A 401 -3.62 -40.95 -53.55
N THR A 402 -2.60 -41.77 -53.38
CA THR A 402 -1.57 -42.25 -54.32
C THR A 402 -1.53 -41.67 -55.75
N SER A 403 -0.36 -41.16 -56.17
CA SER A 403 0.24 -41.53 -57.47
C SER A 403 1.75 -41.29 -57.47
N CYS A 404 2.51 -42.37 -57.64
CA CYS A 404 3.93 -42.34 -58.02
C CYS A 404 4.09 -41.70 -59.40
N GLY A 405 5.09 -40.82 -59.54
CA GLY A 405 5.58 -40.30 -60.81
C GLY A 405 7.04 -39.89 -60.65
N GLU A 406 7.91 -40.59 -61.37
CA GLU A 406 9.34 -40.34 -61.53
C GLU A 406 9.62 -39.02 -62.29
N ASP A 407 10.92 -38.75 -62.47
CA ASP A 407 11.58 -37.66 -63.19
C ASP A 407 11.74 -36.36 -62.37
N GLY A 408 12.93 -35.81 -62.15
CA GLY A 408 14.23 -36.00 -62.80
C GLY A 408 14.88 -34.63 -62.86
N THR A 409 16.20 -34.55 -62.62
CA THR A 409 17.09 -33.40 -62.94
C THR A 409 16.73 -32.05 -62.26
N SER A 410 17.62 -31.12 -61.94
CA SER A 410 19.06 -30.92 -62.08
C SER A 410 19.38 -29.61 -61.34
N ASP A 411 20.64 -29.50 -60.92
CA ASP A 411 21.45 -28.27 -60.97
C ASP A 411 21.19 -27.06 -60.04
N LYS A 412 22.25 -26.83 -59.25
CA LYS A 412 23.06 -25.60 -59.14
C LYS A 412 22.65 -24.46 -58.22
N ASN A 413 23.63 -24.17 -57.33
CA ASN A 413 24.18 -22.87 -56.95
C ASN A 413 23.16 -21.80 -56.50
N ARG A 414 23.26 -21.29 -55.28
CA ARG A 414 24.39 -20.48 -54.80
C ARG A 414 24.30 -20.24 -53.31
#